data_AF-M4WII1-F1
#
_entry.id   AF-M4WII1-F1
#
_cell.length_a   1.000
_cell.length_b   1.000
_cell.length_c   1.000
_cell.angle_alpha   90.00
_cell.angle_beta   90.00
_cell.angle_gamma   90.00
#
_symmetry.space_group_name_H-M   'P 1'
#
loop_
_entity.id
_entity.type
_entity.pdbx_description
1 polymer ?
#
loop_
_entity_poly.entity_id
_entity_poly.type
_entity_poly.pdbx_seq_one_letter_code
_entity_poly.pdbx_strand_id
1 'polypeptide(L)'
;EYLGPLILYPVFYYYYPVYKFFGYKGERVIHPVQTYAMYYWCFHYFKRIMETFFVHRFSHATSPVSNVFRNCLYYWTFGAWVAFYVNHPLYTPVNELQMKIGFGIGVICQISNLYCHILLRNLRGSDASGGYQIPRGFLFNIVTCANYTTEIYQWLGFNIATQTVAGYMF
;
A
#
# COMPACT_ATOMS: atom_id res chain seq x y z
N GLU A 1 -1.85 1.58 -13.16
CA GLU A 1 -1.26 0.67 -12.14
C GLU A 1 -1.96 0.82 -10.80
N TYR A 2 -1.72 1.89 -10.04
CA TYR A 2 -2.21 2.06 -8.65
C TYR A 2 -3.70 2.40 -8.48
N LEU A 3 -4.40 2.84 -9.54
CA LEU A 3 -5.82 3.19 -9.46
C LEU A 3 -6.73 1.98 -9.16
N GLY A 4 -6.37 0.81 -9.67
CA GLY A 4 -7.13 -0.43 -9.44
C GLY A 4 -7.26 -0.80 -7.97
N PRO A 5 -6.16 -1.05 -7.23
CA PRO A 5 -6.26 -1.38 -5.81
C PRO A 5 -6.93 -0.29 -4.98
N LEU A 6 -6.87 0.99 -5.39
CA LEU A 6 -7.59 2.09 -4.74
C LEU A 6 -9.11 1.98 -4.90
N ILE A 7 -9.60 1.54 -6.06
CA ILE A 7 -11.04 1.40 -6.34
C ILE A 7 -11.57 0.03 -5.89
N LEU A 8 -10.83 -1.05 -6.17
CA LEU A 8 -11.26 -2.41 -5.91
C LEU A 8 -11.42 -2.70 -4.42
N TYR A 9 -10.51 -2.19 -3.57
CA TYR A 9 -10.58 -2.48 -2.14
C TYR A 9 -11.88 -1.94 -1.50
N PRO A 10 -12.29 -0.67 -1.70
CA PRO A 10 -13.61 -0.18 -1.28
C PRO A 10 -14.79 -0.99 -1.83
N VAL A 11 -14.71 -1.51 -3.06
CA VAL A 11 -15.78 -2.35 -3.61
C VAL A 11 -15.98 -3.60 -2.75
N PHE A 12 -14.92 -4.32 -2.37
CA PHE A 12 -15.04 -5.46 -1.45
C PHE A 12 -15.48 -5.06 -0.04
N TYR A 13 -15.17 -3.84 0.40
CA TYR A 13 -15.61 -3.34 1.71
C TYR A 13 -17.10 -2.97 1.72
N TYR A 14 -17.59 -2.20 0.74
CA TYR A 14 -18.98 -1.70 0.70
C TYR A 14 -19.95 -2.64 0.01
N TYR A 15 -19.53 -3.33 -1.05
CA TYR A 15 -20.40 -4.18 -1.86
C TYR A 15 -20.44 -5.61 -1.33
N TYR A 16 -21.13 -5.80 -0.20
CA TYR A 16 -21.33 -7.11 0.41
C TYR A 16 -21.91 -8.21 -0.51
N PRO A 17 -22.78 -7.91 -1.52
CA PRO A 17 -23.29 -8.95 -2.43
C PRO A 17 -22.21 -9.77 -3.15
N VAL A 18 -20.97 -9.27 -3.26
CA VAL A 18 -19.84 -10.05 -3.78
C VAL A 18 -19.67 -11.37 -3.02
N TYR A 19 -19.80 -11.37 -1.69
CA TYR A 19 -19.66 -12.58 -0.87
C TYR A 19 -20.89 -13.49 -0.97
N LYS A 20 -22.08 -12.92 -1.21
CA LYS A 20 -23.29 -13.70 -1.45
C LYS A 20 -23.18 -14.52 -2.74
N PHE A 21 -22.54 -13.98 -3.77
CA PHE A 21 -22.24 -14.71 -5.00
C PHE A 21 -21.34 -15.94 -4.74
N PHE A 22 -20.40 -15.83 -3.80
CA PHE A 22 -19.55 -16.93 -3.34
C PHE A 22 -20.24 -17.87 -2.31
N GLY A 23 -21.54 -17.70 -2.06
CA GLY A 23 -22.32 -18.61 -1.20
C GLY A 23 -22.41 -18.20 0.28
N TYR A 24 -21.85 -17.06 0.68
CA TYR A 24 -21.95 -16.56 2.05
C TYR A 24 -23.24 -15.77 2.25
N LYS A 25 -24.28 -16.44 2.77
CA LYS A 25 -25.65 -15.91 2.90
C LYS A 25 -25.96 -15.20 4.24
N GLY A 26 -24.96 -15.02 5.11
CA GLY A 26 -25.14 -14.40 6.42
C GLY A 26 -25.27 -12.87 6.39
N GLU A 27 -25.50 -12.27 7.56
CA GLU A 27 -25.22 -10.85 7.78
C GLU A 27 -23.71 -10.67 8.05
N ARG A 28 -23.12 -9.58 7.56
CA ARG A 28 -21.73 -9.26 7.84
C ARG A 28 -21.64 -8.27 9.00
N VAL A 29 -20.96 -8.70 10.05
CA VAL A 29 -20.48 -7.79 11.10
C VAL A 29 -19.20 -7.13 10.59
N ILE A 30 -19.14 -5.80 10.65
CA ILE A 30 -17.94 -5.05 10.29
C ILE A 30 -17.13 -4.79 11.55
N HIS A 31 -15.91 -5.33 11.60
CA HIS A 31 -14.97 -5.10 12.68
C HIS A 31 -14.16 -3.81 12.44
N PRO A 32 -13.73 -3.10 13.50
CA PRO A 32 -12.90 -1.90 13.36
C PRO A 32 -11.64 -2.10 12.52
N VAL A 33 -11.00 -3.28 12.63
CA VAL A 33 -9.82 -3.65 11.83
C VAL A 33 -10.09 -3.53 10.33
N GLN A 34 -11.26 -3.97 9.86
CA GLN A 34 -11.62 -3.96 8.44
C GLN A 34 -11.76 -2.52 7.94
N THR A 35 -12.39 -1.67 8.74
CA THR A 35 -12.55 -0.24 8.45
C THR A 35 -11.20 0.48 8.41
N TYR A 36 -10.34 0.24 9.40
CA TYR A 36 -8.99 0.82 9.43
C TYR A 36 -8.12 0.29 8.30
N ALA A 37 -8.20 -0.99 7.97
CA ALA A 37 -7.51 -1.58 6.83
C ALA A 37 -7.94 -0.92 5.52
N MET A 38 -9.24 -0.66 5.33
CA MET A 38 -9.75 0.04 4.15
C MET A 38 -9.18 1.47 4.05
N TYR A 39 -9.24 2.26 5.12
CA TYR A 39 -8.72 3.62 5.10
C TYR A 39 -7.20 3.64 4.87
N TYR A 40 -6.49 2.75 5.55
CA TYR A 40 -5.05 2.60 5.41
C TYR A 40 -4.64 2.24 3.98
N TRP A 41 -5.31 1.26 3.39
CA TRP A 41 -5.06 0.80 2.03
C TRP A 41 -5.34 1.92 1.01
N CYS A 42 -6.49 2.57 1.12
CA CYS A 42 -6.85 3.68 0.25
C CYS A 42 -5.88 4.85 0.39
N PHE A 43 -5.50 5.20 1.62
CA PHE A 43 -4.53 6.26 1.87
C PHE A 43 -3.17 5.92 1.26
N HIS A 44 -2.70 4.67 1.38
CA HIS A 44 -1.47 4.23 0.73
C HIS A 44 -1.49 4.44 -0.79
N TYR A 45 -2.48 3.88 -1.47
CA TYR A 45 -2.53 3.97 -2.94
C TYR A 45 -2.84 5.38 -3.43
N PHE A 46 -3.65 6.15 -2.70
CA PHE A 46 -3.84 7.56 -2.97
C PHE A 46 -2.53 8.34 -2.87
N LYS A 47 -1.78 8.14 -1.77
CA LYS A 47 -0.46 8.74 -1.57
C LYS A 47 0.51 8.35 -2.68
N ARG A 48 0.57 7.08 -3.09
CA ARG A 48 1.39 6.61 -4.25
C ARG A 48 1.02 7.31 -5.57
N ILE A 49 -0.28 7.51 -5.81
CA ILE A 49 -0.77 8.24 -6.99
C ILE A 49 -0.32 9.70 -6.92
N MET A 50 -0.51 10.36 -5.78
CA MET A 50 -0.10 11.75 -5.58
C MET A 50 1.43 11.92 -5.68
N GLU A 51 2.21 11.00 -5.14
CA GLU A 51 3.67 11.01 -5.29
C GLU A 51 4.10 10.90 -6.75
N THR A 52 3.42 10.07 -7.53
CA THR A 52 3.69 9.92 -8.96
C THR A 52 3.45 11.24 -9.72
N PHE A 53 2.41 11.99 -9.37
CA PHE A 53 2.10 13.26 -10.03
C PHE A 53 2.93 14.45 -9.53
N PHE A 54 3.21 14.52 -8.22
CA PHE A 54 3.72 15.74 -7.60
C PHE A 54 5.14 15.64 -7.04
N VAL A 55 5.63 14.42 -6.75
CA VAL A 55 6.93 14.20 -6.09
C VAL A 55 7.94 13.62 -7.05
N HIS A 56 7.60 12.54 -7.75
CA HIS A 56 8.54 11.83 -8.62
C HIS A 56 8.94 12.67 -9.83
N ARG A 57 10.26 12.76 -10.07
CA ARG A 57 10.84 13.30 -11.31
C ARG A 57 11.37 12.12 -12.11
N PHE A 58 10.75 11.78 -13.22
CA PHE A 58 11.16 10.65 -14.06
C PHE A 58 12.20 11.09 -15.10
N SER A 59 13.19 10.23 -15.37
CA SER A 59 14.22 10.49 -16.39
C SER A 59 13.79 10.11 -17.81
N HIS A 60 12.87 9.15 -17.94
CA HIS A 60 12.22 8.80 -19.19
C HIS A 60 10.74 9.19 -19.14
N ALA A 61 10.24 9.74 -20.26
CA ALA A 61 8.87 10.20 -20.37
C ALA A 61 7.84 9.07 -20.38
N THR A 62 8.23 7.85 -20.78
CA THR A 62 7.30 6.72 -20.94
C THR A 62 7.94 5.39 -20.53
N SER A 63 7.15 4.54 -19.88
CA SER A 63 7.48 3.13 -19.60
C SER A 63 6.91 2.24 -20.70
N PRO A 64 7.53 1.07 -21.00
CA PRO A 64 6.94 0.09 -21.92
C PRO A 64 5.54 -0.33 -21.49
N VAL A 65 4.60 -0.35 -22.44
CA VAL A 65 3.17 -0.66 -22.19
C VAL A 65 2.99 -2.06 -21.57
N SER A 66 3.83 -3.03 -21.92
CA SER A 66 3.81 -4.37 -21.33
C SER A 66 4.06 -4.38 -19.82
N ASN A 67 4.88 -3.45 -19.29
CA ASN A 67 5.10 -3.32 -17.85
C ASN A 67 3.85 -2.79 -17.15
N VAL A 68 3.11 -1.88 -17.79
CA VAL A 68 1.85 -1.35 -17.25
C VAL A 68 0.83 -2.47 -17.06
N PHE A 69 0.67 -3.35 -18.06
CA PHE A 69 -0.24 -4.49 -17.95
C PHE A 69 0.17 -5.46 -16.84
N ARG A 70 1.45 -5.82 -16.75
CA ARG A 70 1.97 -6.70 -15.69
C ARG A 70 1.76 -6.10 -14.30
N ASN A 71 2.09 -4.82 -14.12
CA ASN A 71 1.93 -4.12 -12.86
C ASN A 71 0.45 -3.97 -12.48
N CYS A 72 -0.41 -3.61 -13.44
CA CYS A 72 -1.85 -3.59 -13.21
C CYS A 72 -2.35 -4.97 -12.79
N LEU A 73 -2.00 -6.04 -13.51
CA LEU A 73 -2.42 -7.39 -13.15
C LEU A 73 -1.98 -7.74 -11.73
N TYR A 74 -0.72 -7.48 -11.38
CA TYR A 74 -0.20 -7.71 -10.04
C TYR A 74 -0.99 -6.92 -8.98
N TYR A 75 -1.00 -5.59 -9.06
CA TYR A 75 -1.61 -4.75 -8.03
C TYR A 75 -3.11 -4.92 -7.91
N TRP A 76 -3.80 -5.18 -9.03
CA TRP A 76 -5.26 -5.30 -9.03
C TRP A 76 -5.68 -6.66 -8.49
N THR A 77 -4.99 -7.74 -8.87
CA THR A 77 -5.31 -9.08 -8.36
C THR A 77 -4.96 -9.21 -6.88
N PHE A 78 -3.76 -8.81 -6.46
CA PHE A 78 -3.41 -8.81 -5.03
C PHE A 78 -4.28 -7.85 -4.22
N GLY A 79 -4.60 -6.66 -4.76
CA GLY A 79 -5.49 -5.74 -4.09
C GLY A 79 -6.89 -6.30 -3.88
N ALA A 80 -7.46 -6.95 -4.90
CA ALA A 80 -8.73 -7.66 -4.77
C ALA A 80 -8.63 -8.84 -3.80
N TRP A 81 -7.53 -9.59 -3.82
CA TRP A 81 -7.34 -10.76 -2.98
C TRP A 81 -7.21 -10.40 -1.50
N VAL A 82 -6.38 -9.41 -1.16
CA VAL A 82 -6.27 -8.89 0.21
C VAL A 82 -7.61 -8.30 0.66
N ALA A 83 -8.28 -7.52 -0.19
CA ALA A 83 -9.57 -6.93 0.14
C ALA A 83 -10.65 -8.00 0.41
N PHE A 84 -10.66 -9.07 -0.38
CA PHE A 84 -11.60 -10.18 -0.21
C PHE A 84 -11.41 -10.87 1.14
N TYR A 85 -10.18 -11.19 1.54
CA TYR A 85 -9.93 -11.90 2.80
C TYR A 85 -10.11 -11.01 4.03
N VAL A 86 -9.64 -9.76 3.99
CA VAL A 86 -9.79 -8.83 5.12
C VAL A 86 -11.27 -8.48 5.33
N ASN A 87 -12.05 -8.31 4.26
CA ASN A 87 -13.46 -7.92 4.36
C ASN A 87 -14.43 -9.12 4.34
N HIS A 88 -13.89 -10.33 4.45
CA HIS A 88 -14.67 -11.56 4.44
C HIS A 88 -15.64 -11.61 5.63
N PRO A 89 -16.89 -12.10 5.46
CA PRO A 89 -17.84 -12.21 6.57
C PRO A 89 -17.40 -13.14 7.72
N LEU A 90 -16.48 -14.08 7.45
CA LEU A 90 -15.88 -14.97 8.47
C LEU A 90 -14.52 -14.46 9.00
N TYR A 91 -14.17 -13.20 8.72
CA TYR A 91 -12.92 -12.61 9.18
C TYR A 91 -12.92 -12.49 10.71
N THR A 92 -11.91 -13.07 11.36
CA THR A 92 -11.70 -12.95 12.79
C THR A 92 -10.63 -11.88 13.08
N PRO A 93 -10.99 -10.77 13.75
CA PRO A 93 -10.04 -9.70 14.03
C PRO A 93 -9.04 -10.11 15.11
N VAL A 94 -7.87 -9.47 15.08
CA VAL A 94 -6.91 -9.51 16.20
C VAL A 94 -7.41 -8.66 17.37
N ASN A 95 -6.74 -8.78 18.53
CA ASN A 95 -7.04 -7.92 19.67
C ASN A 95 -6.76 -6.44 19.36
N GLU A 96 -7.44 -5.54 20.07
CA GLU A 96 -7.41 -4.11 19.81
C GLU A 96 -5.99 -3.51 19.94
N LEU A 97 -5.20 -3.97 20.90
CA LEU A 97 -3.83 -3.49 21.11
C LEU A 97 -2.93 -3.84 19.92
N GLN A 98 -2.97 -5.08 19.46
CA GLN A 98 -2.22 -5.56 18.31
C GLN A 98 -2.63 -4.81 17.04
N MET A 99 -3.93 -4.60 16.82
CA MET A 99 -4.42 -3.80 15.71
C MET A 99 -3.83 -2.38 15.73
N LYS A 100 -3.89 -1.70 16.87
CA LYS A 100 -3.36 -0.32 17.03
C LYS A 100 -1.85 -0.27 16.82
N ILE A 101 -1.10 -1.23 17.36
CA ILE A 101 0.35 -1.30 17.16
C ILE A 101 0.69 -1.54 15.69
N GLY A 102 0.04 -2.50 15.03
CA GLY A 102 0.30 -2.83 13.64
C GLY A 102 0.03 -1.64 12.70
N PHE A 103 -1.13 -1.00 12.83
CA PHE A 103 -1.43 0.20 12.05
C PHE A 103 -0.55 1.40 12.45
N GLY A 104 -0.20 1.55 13.72
CA GLY A 104 0.70 2.61 14.19
C GLY A 104 2.08 2.52 13.55
N ILE A 105 2.70 1.33 13.57
CA ILE A 105 3.94 1.05 12.85
C ILE A 105 3.75 1.33 11.35
N GLY A 106 2.66 0.81 10.78
CA GLY A 106 2.32 1.01 9.38
C GLY A 106 2.28 2.48 8.96
N VAL A 107 1.64 3.35 9.75
CA VAL A 107 1.53 4.79 9.47
C VAL A 107 2.87 5.51 9.60
N ILE A 108 3.65 5.19 10.64
CA ILE A 108 4.99 5.78 10.81
C ILE A 108 5.89 5.42 9.61
N CYS A 109 5.86 4.17 9.19
CA CYS A 109 6.61 3.71 8.02
C CYS A 109 6.12 4.38 6.72
N GLN A 110 4.82 4.61 6.58
CA GLN A 110 4.25 5.28 5.41
C GLN A 110 4.65 6.76 5.30
N ILE A 111 4.68 7.48 6.42
CA ILE A 111 5.20 8.85 6.50
C ILE A 111 6.70 8.86 6.19
N SER A 112 7.45 7.90 6.76
CA SER A 112 8.89 7.75 6.52
C SER A 112 9.18 7.47 5.03
N ASN A 113 8.34 6.67 4.37
CA ASN A 113 8.43 6.37 2.95
C ASN A 113 8.21 7.63 2.10
N LEU A 114 7.19 8.45 2.42
CA LEU A 114 6.99 9.75 1.77
C LEU A 114 8.21 10.67 1.92
N TYR A 115 8.76 10.74 3.13
CA TYR A 115 9.93 11.56 3.38
C TYR A 115 11.15 11.08 2.57
N CYS A 116 11.35 9.76 2.46
CA CYS A 116 12.38 9.20 1.60
C CYS A 116 12.18 9.59 0.12
N HIS A 117 10.95 9.56 -0.39
CA HIS A 117 10.66 9.99 -1.77
C HIS A 117 10.92 11.49 -1.99
N ILE A 118 10.64 12.34 -1.00
CA ILE A 118 10.98 13.77 -1.07
C ILE A 118 12.50 13.98 -1.10
N LEU A 119 13.26 13.25 -0.29
CA LEU A 119 14.73 13.29 -0.34
C LEU A 119 15.25 12.86 -1.71
N LEU A 120 14.72 11.76 -2.27
CA LEU A 120 15.10 11.27 -3.60
C LEU A 120 14.76 12.27 -4.71
N ARG A 121 13.62 12.97 -4.61
CA ARG A 121 13.26 14.05 -5.54
C ARG A 121 14.32 15.17 -5.55
N ASN A 122 14.80 15.56 -4.37
CA ASN A 122 15.74 16.68 -4.23
C ASN A 122 17.13 16.38 -4.84
N LEU A 123 17.51 15.10 -4.96
CA LEU A 123 18.74 14.69 -5.64
C LEU A 123 18.73 15.01 -7.15
N ARG A 124 17.54 15.20 -7.73
CA ARG A 124 17.33 15.55 -9.14
C ARG A 124 17.06 17.05 -9.34
N GLY A 125 17.62 17.90 -8.46
CA GLY A 125 17.57 19.37 -8.54
C GLY A 125 18.25 19.94 -9.78
N SER A 126 17.91 21.19 -10.14
CA SER A 126 18.02 21.87 -11.45
C SER A 126 19.38 21.87 -12.18
N ASP A 127 20.48 21.49 -11.53
CA ASP A 127 21.83 21.55 -12.09
C ASP A 127 22.52 20.18 -12.17
N ALA A 128 21.81 19.10 -11.85
CA ALA A 128 22.39 17.75 -11.88
C ALA A 128 22.51 17.24 -13.34
N SER A 129 23.73 17.26 -13.86
CA SER A 129 24.15 16.68 -15.12
C SER A 129 23.92 15.17 -15.18
N GLY A 130 22.68 14.73 -15.35
CA GLY A 130 22.29 13.39 -15.85
C GLY A 130 22.76 12.14 -15.07
N GLY A 131 23.45 12.29 -13.94
CA GLY A 131 24.09 11.19 -13.21
C GLY A 131 23.32 10.71 -11.98
N TYR A 132 23.46 9.42 -11.65
CA TYR A 132 22.99 8.86 -10.38
C TYR A 132 23.72 9.51 -9.20
N GLN A 133 22.97 10.02 -8.22
CA GLN A 133 23.51 10.62 -7.00
C GLN A 133 23.21 9.71 -5.80
N ILE A 134 24.18 9.55 -4.91
CA ILE A 134 24.00 8.75 -3.70
C ILE A 134 23.11 9.53 -2.72
N PRO A 135 21.93 9.00 -2.33
CA PRO A 135 21.07 9.63 -1.34
C PRO A 135 21.78 9.71 0.02
N ARG A 136 21.67 10.86 0.70
CA ARG A 136 22.16 11.06 2.07
C ARG A 136 21.07 11.69 2.93
N GLY A 137 21.10 11.41 4.23
CA GLY A 137 20.15 11.93 5.20
C GLY A 137 19.06 10.92 5.58
N PHE A 138 18.54 11.06 6.81
CA PHE A 138 17.54 10.17 7.38
C PHE A 138 17.98 8.69 7.33
N LEU A 139 17.08 7.78 6.97
CA LEU A 139 17.34 6.35 6.86
C LEU A 139 18.35 6.00 5.76
N PHE A 140 18.62 6.87 4.79
CA PHE A 140 19.64 6.61 3.76
C PHE A 140 21.07 6.58 4.33
N ASN A 141 21.29 7.06 5.56
CA ASN A 141 22.56 6.92 6.25
C ASN A 141 22.81 5.51 6.79
N ILE A 142 21.77 4.67 6.87
CA ILE A 142 21.81 3.35 7.51
C ILE A 142 21.48 2.24 6.50
N VAL A 143 20.55 2.49 5.58
CA VAL A 143 20.10 1.53 4.57
C VAL A 143 20.15 2.14 3.17
N THR A 144 20.58 1.35 2.18
CA THR A 144 20.74 1.81 0.79
C THR A 144 19.41 2.23 0.15
N CYS A 145 18.36 1.44 0.37
CA CYS A 145 17.04 1.65 -0.24
C CYS A 145 16.00 1.99 0.83
N ALA A 146 16.18 3.12 1.55
CA ALA A 146 15.33 3.50 2.67
C ALA A 146 13.84 3.57 2.34
N ASN A 147 13.48 4.01 1.12
CA ASN A 147 12.10 4.00 0.65
C ASN A 147 11.53 2.55 0.57
N TYR A 148 12.27 1.59 0.02
CA TYR A 148 11.81 0.20 -0.02
C TYR A 148 11.76 -0.43 1.36
N THR A 149 12.75 -0.18 2.20
CA THR A 149 12.76 -0.66 3.59
C THR A 149 11.51 -0.19 4.34
N THR A 150 11.21 1.11 4.26
CA THR A 150 10.00 1.66 4.90
C THR A 150 8.71 1.11 4.31
N GLU A 151 8.65 0.84 3.01
CA GLU A 151 7.47 0.24 2.36
C GLU A 151 7.26 -1.23 2.80
N ILE A 152 8.32 -2.00 2.98
CA ILE A 152 8.22 -3.38 3.50
C ILE A 152 7.71 -3.38 4.95
N TYR A 153 8.30 -2.56 5.83
CA TYR A 153 7.86 -2.48 7.23
C TYR A 153 6.45 -1.90 7.36
N GLN A 154 6.06 -1.02 6.45
CA GLN A 154 4.69 -0.52 6.32
C GLN A 154 3.71 -1.71 6.13
N TRP A 155 3.95 -2.57 5.14
CA TRP A 155 3.10 -3.74 4.87
C TRP A 155 3.19 -4.81 5.96
N LEU A 156 4.34 -4.97 6.60
CA LEU A 156 4.46 -5.82 7.80
C LEU A 156 3.53 -5.33 8.92
N GLY A 157 3.47 -4.02 9.16
CA GLY A 157 2.55 -3.42 10.14
C GLY A 157 1.08 -3.69 9.79
N PHE A 158 0.72 -3.51 8.52
CA PHE A 158 -0.61 -3.87 8.01
C PHE A 158 -0.96 -5.35 8.24
N ASN A 159 -0.01 -6.25 8.02
CA ASN A 159 -0.20 -7.69 8.21
C ASN A 159 -0.26 -8.09 9.70
N ILE A 160 0.48 -7.40 10.58
CA ILE A 160 0.33 -7.56 12.03
C ILE A 160 -1.09 -7.18 12.47
N ALA A 161 -1.65 -6.12 11.90
CA ALA A 161 -2.99 -5.64 12.23
C ALA A 161 -4.13 -6.47 11.63
N THR A 162 -3.93 -7.09 10.45
CA THR A 162 -4.98 -7.79 9.72
C THR A 162 -4.91 -9.32 9.81
N GLN A 163 -3.73 -9.92 9.97
CA GLN A 163 -3.53 -11.37 10.08
C GLN A 163 -4.24 -12.19 8.99
N THR A 164 -4.02 -11.84 7.71
CA THR A 164 -4.55 -12.63 6.58
C THR A 164 -3.43 -13.26 5.78
N VAL A 165 -3.64 -14.50 5.30
CA VAL A 165 -2.67 -15.18 4.42
C VAL A 165 -2.45 -14.37 3.13
N ALA A 166 -3.52 -13.82 2.56
CA ALA A 166 -3.44 -12.95 1.39
C ALA A 166 -2.55 -11.72 1.65
N GLY A 167 -2.66 -11.12 2.83
CA GLY A 167 -1.80 -10.00 3.23
C GLY A 167 -0.33 -10.40 3.39
N TYR A 168 -0.04 -11.53 4.01
CA TYR A 168 1.35 -12.01 4.17
C TYR A 168 2.02 -12.44 2.87
N MET A 169 1.24 -12.83 1.87
CA MET A 169 1.74 -13.18 0.53
C MET A 169 1.96 -11.95 -0.37
N PHE A 170 1.41 -10.80 0.00
CA PHE A 170 1.57 -9.53 -0.69
C PHE A 170 2.83 -8.79 -0.24
#